data_AF-A0A4V6PIZ9-F1
#
_entry.id   AF-A0A4V6PIZ9-F1
#
_cell.length_a   1.000
_cell.length_b   1.000
_cell.length_c   1.000
_cell.angle_alpha   90.00
_cell.angle_beta   90.00
_cell.angle_gamma   90.00
#
_symmetry.space_group_name_H-M   'P 1'
#
loop_
_entity.id
_entity.type
_entity.pdbx_description
1 polymer ?
#
loop_
_entity_poly.entity_id
_entity_poly.type
_entity_poly.pdbx_seq_one_letter_code
_entity_poly.pdbx_strand_id
1 'polypeptide(L)'
;MAKARVKRELEDRYNPVPHTKADIDRMMRDPEFRAAYEALEEEFVALDTLLTARKEAGLTQAQVAERMGTTTSAVSRLESSLASEKHSPSLATLRKYAAACGKSLRISLV
;
A
#
# COMPACT_ATOMS: atom_id res chain seq x y z
N MET A 1 -25.16 25.49 1.86
CA MET A 1 -26.07 24.95 2.90
C MET A 1 -26.47 23.49 2.62
N ALA A 2 -27.05 23.14 1.46
CA ALA A 2 -27.54 21.79 1.17
C ALA A 2 -26.44 20.68 1.16
N LYS A 3 -25.26 20.93 0.59
CA LYS A 3 -24.16 19.94 0.54
C LYS A 3 -23.63 19.49 1.91
N ALA A 4 -23.62 20.40 2.89
CA ALA A 4 -23.14 20.10 4.25
C ALA A 4 -24.12 19.19 5.02
N ARG A 5 -25.42 19.33 4.76
CA ARG A 5 -26.48 18.51 5.36
C ARG A 5 -26.45 17.07 4.84
N VAL A 6 -26.29 16.90 3.53
CA VAL A 6 -26.18 15.57 2.88
C VAL A 6 -24.92 14.82 3.34
N LYS A 7 -23.79 15.52 3.49
CA LYS A 7 -22.55 14.92 3.99
C LYS A 7 -22.71 14.35 5.41
N ARG A 8 -23.40 15.10 6.29
CA ARG A 8 -23.66 14.70 7.68
C ARG A 8 -24.59 13.49 7.77
N GLU A 9 -25.65 13.45 6.96
CA GLU A 9 -26.54 12.28 6.85
C GLU A 9 -25.84 11.01 6.31
N LEU A 10 -24.85 11.17 5.44
CA LEU A 10 -24.04 10.05 4.93
C LEU A 10 -23.01 9.57 5.97
N GLU A 11 -22.39 10.48 6.71
CA GLU A 11 -21.48 10.17 7.82
C GLU A 11 -22.21 9.42 8.94
N ASP A 12 -23.44 9.81 9.28
CA ASP A 12 -24.26 9.16 10.30
C ASP A 12 -24.72 7.74 9.90
N ARG A 13 -24.69 7.40 8.61
CA ARG A 13 -25.08 6.07 8.07
C ARG A 13 -23.90 5.17 7.74
N TYR A 14 -22.67 5.67 7.83
CA TYR A 14 -21.48 4.89 7.50
C TYR A 14 -21.03 4.08 8.72
N ASN A 15 -21.40 2.79 8.73
CA ASN A 15 -20.96 1.82 9.74
C ASN A 15 -20.11 0.72 9.07
N PRO A 16 -18.81 0.93 8.86
CA PRO A 16 -17.96 -0.05 8.20
C PRO A 16 -17.76 -1.26 9.11
N VAL A 17 -17.92 -2.46 8.54
CA VAL A 17 -17.49 -3.69 9.22
C VAL A 17 -15.98 -3.80 9.03
N PRO A 18 -15.17 -3.76 10.10
CA PRO A 18 -13.73 -3.87 9.97
C PRO A 18 -13.36 -5.27 9.54
N HIS A 19 -12.49 -5.38 8.54
CA HIS A 19 -11.85 -6.64 8.19
C HIS A 19 -10.68 -6.88 9.15
N THR A 20 -10.73 -7.97 9.91
CA THR A 20 -9.75 -8.25 10.97
C THR A 20 -8.81 -9.39 10.58
N LYS A 21 -7.75 -9.57 11.37
CA LYS A 21 -6.86 -10.73 11.22
C LYS A 21 -7.62 -12.06 11.39
N ALA A 22 -8.62 -12.11 12.27
CA ALA A 22 -9.43 -13.31 12.49
C ALA A 22 -10.24 -13.72 11.26
N ASP A 23 -10.65 -12.75 10.44
CA ASP A 23 -11.34 -13.03 9.17
C ASP A 23 -10.38 -13.72 8.18
N ILE A 24 -9.15 -13.22 8.06
CA ILE A 24 -8.09 -13.86 7.25
C ILE A 24 -7.80 -15.26 7.77
N ASP A 25 -7.59 -15.43 9.08
CA ASP A 25 -7.30 -16.73 9.69
C ASP A 25 -8.41 -17.75 9.44
N ARG A 26 -9.67 -17.31 9.37
CA ARG A 26 -10.82 -18.14 9.01
C ARG A 26 -10.80 -18.52 7.52
N MET A 27 -10.52 -17.56 6.63
CA MET A 27 -10.46 -17.80 5.18
C MET A 27 -9.29 -18.73 4.82
N MET A 28 -8.15 -18.60 5.49
CA MET A 28 -6.95 -19.43 5.31
C MET A 28 -7.11 -20.91 5.68
N ARG A 29 -8.26 -21.29 6.25
CA ARG A 29 -8.63 -22.70 6.50
C ARG A 29 -9.15 -23.39 5.25
N ASP A 30 -9.62 -22.63 4.27
CA ASP A 30 -10.00 -23.15 2.96
C ASP A 30 -8.73 -23.34 2.10
N PRO A 31 -8.40 -24.58 1.70
CA PRO A 31 -7.23 -24.86 0.87
C PRO A 31 -7.22 -24.14 -0.47
N GLU A 32 -8.39 -23.92 -1.09
CA GLU A 32 -8.48 -23.22 -2.38
C GLU A 32 -8.16 -21.74 -2.21
N PHE A 33 -8.73 -21.12 -1.16
CA PHE A 33 -8.41 -19.74 -0.80
C PHE A 33 -6.92 -19.57 -0.48
N ARG A 34 -6.36 -20.47 0.35
CA ARG A 34 -4.94 -20.44 0.72
C ARG A 34 -4.05 -20.51 -0.51
N ALA A 35 -4.27 -21.48 -1.40
CA ALA A 35 -3.45 -21.64 -2.59
C ALA A 35 -3.51 -20.39 -3.49
N ALA A 36 -4.70 -19.81 -3.68
CA ALA A 36 -4.85 -18.58 -4.44
C ALA A 36 -4.18 -17.37 -3.75
N TYR A 37 -4.22 -17.29 -2.43
CA TYR A 37 -3.59 -16.22 -1.66
C TYR A 37 -2.06 -16.32 -1.70
N GLU A 38 -1.51 -17.52 -1.47
CA GLU A 38 -0.07 -17.78 -1.52
C GLU A 38 0.49 -17.54 -2.94
N ALA A 39 -0.27 -17.87 -3.99
CA ALA A 39 0.12 -17.57 -5.37
C ALA A 39 0.26 -16.07 -5.67
N LEU A 40 -0.42 -15.20 -4.91
CA LEU A 40 -0.28 -13.74 -5.04
C LEU A 40 0.95 -13.20 -4.30
N GLU A 41 1.55 -13.97 -3.39
CA GLU A 41 2.64 -13.49 -2.54
C GLU A 41 3.81 -12.96 -3.37
N GLU A 42 4.20 -13.67 -4.43
CA GLU A 42 5.27 -13.24 -5.34
C GLU A 42 4.99 -11.86 -5.98
N GLU A 43 3.74 -11.56 -6.30
CA GLU A 43 3.34 -10.27 -6.91
C GLU A 43 3.39 -9.13 -5.89
N PHE A 44 3.14 -9.40 -4.61
CA PHE A 44 3.03 -8.37 -3.57
C PHE A 44 4.28 -8.16 -2.71
N VAL A 45 5.26 -9.06 -2.72
CA VAL A 45 6.49 -8.95 -1.90
C VAL A 45 7.19 -7.59 -2.08
N ALA A 46 7.30 -7.11 -3.31
CA ALA A 46 7.94 -5.82 -3.59
C ALA A 46 7.14 -4.64 -3.01
N LEU A 47 5.82 -4.66 -3.14
CA LEU A 47 4.94 -3.64 -2.57
C LEU A 47 4.98 -3.66 -1.05
N ASP A 48 4.87 -4.84 -0.45
CA ASP A 48 4.89 -5.00 1.01
C ASP A 48 6.19 -4.46 1.62
N THR A 49 7.32 -4.69 0.94
CA THR A 49 8.62 -4.14 1.34
C THR A 49 8.59 -2.60 1.42
N LEU A 50 7.99 -1.92 0.43
CA LEU A 50 7.89 -0.45 0.44
C LEU A 50 6.92 0.04 1.52
N LEU A 51 5.76 -0.59 1.64
CA LEU A 51 4.74 -0.20 2.62
C LEU A 51 5.23 -0.40 4.05
N THR A 52 5.92 -1.50 4.31
CA THR A 52 6.56 -1.77 5.60
C THR A 52 7.64 -0.73 5.90
N ALA A 53 8.52 -0.42 4.96
CA ALA A 53 9.52 0.63 5.14
C ALA A 53 8.88 2.01 5.46
N ARG A 54 7.78 2.36 4.79
CA ARG A 54 7.04 3.60 5.06
C ARG A 54 6.37 3.59 6.43
N LYS A 55 5.78 2.46 6.82
CA LYS A 55 5.13 2.27 8.11
C LYS A 55 6.13 2.38 9.27
N GLU A 56 7.29 1.74 9.15
CA GLU A 56 8.39 1.85 10.11
C GLU A 56 8.92 3.28 10.24
N ALA A 57 8.94 4.03 9.14
CA ALA A 57 9.31 5.44 9.15
C ALA A 57 8.21 6.35 9.75
N GLY A 58 7.01 5.82 10.02
CA GLY A 58 5.87 6.58 10.54
C GLY A 58 5.32 7.62 9.56
N LEU A 59 5.49 7.40 8.24
CA LEU A 59 5.16 8.39 7.21
C LEU A 59 3.85 8.09 6.49
N THR A 60 3.09 9.15 6.24
CA THR A 60 1.99 9.15 5.26
C THR A 60 2.54 9.23 3.83
N GLN A 61 1.73 8.86 2.84
CA GLN A 61 2.09 9.02 1.43
C GLN A 61 2.42 10.49 1.09
N ALA A 62 1.71 11.45 1.68
CA ALA A 62 1.96 12.88 1.47
C ALA A 62 3.33 13.31 1.99
N GLN A 63 3.74 12.83 3.17
CA GLN A 63 5.06 13.12 3.73
C GLN A 63 6.18 12.45 2.93
N VAL A 64 5.97 11.24 2.42
CA VAL A 64 6.93 10.62 1.50
C VAL A 64 7.06 11.44 0.22
N ALA A 65 5.93 11.91 -0.33
CA ALA A 65 5.93 12.75 -1.53
C ALA A 65 6.72 14.04 -1.33
N GLU A 66 6.51 14.71 -0.20
CA GLU A 66 7.26 15.92 0.20
C GLU A 66 8.77 15.65 0.23
N ARG A 67 9.21 14.57 0.92
CA ARG A 67 10.62 14.18 1.00
C ARG A 67 11.22 13.80 -0.35
N MET A 68 10.43 13.22 -1.24
CA MET A 68 10.85 12.85 -2.60
C MET A 68 10.84 14.05 -3.57
N GLY A 69 10.26 15.20 -3.18
CA GLY A 69 10.02 16.33 -4.08
C GLY A 69 9.02 16.00 -5.20
N THR A 70 7.94 15.28 -4.88
CA THR A 70 6.91 14.86 -5.84
C THR A 70 5.50 15.03 -5.27
N THR A 71 4.47 14.57 -5.99
CA THR A 71 3.07 14.67 -5.55
C THR A 71 2.61 13.40 -4.83
N THR A 72 1.63 13.54 -3.92
CA THR A 72 0.98 12.39 -3.26
C THR A 72 0.40 11.40 -4.29
N SER A 73 -0.15 11.91 -5.41
CA SER A 73 -0.65 11.07 -6.50
C SER A 73 0.45 10.29 -7.22
N ALA A 74 1.67 10.84 -7.32
CA ALA A 74 2.80 10.11 -7.88
C ALA A 74 3.28 9.00 -6.95
N VAL A 75 3.32 9.24 -5.64
CA VAL A 75 3.62 8.21 -4.62
C VAL A 75 2.54 7.13 -4.59
N SER A 76 1.26 7.51 -4.63
CA SER A 76 0.15 6.56 -4.69
C SER A 76 0.25 5.66 -5.93
N ARG A 77 0.54 6.24 -7.10
CA ARG A 77 0.78 5.46 -8.32
C ARG A 77 1.98 4.53 -8.19
N LEU A 78 3.10 5.02 -7.65
CA LEU A 78 4.30 4.22 -7.40
C LEU A 78 4.02 3.00 -6.51
N GLU A 79 3.29 3.19 -5.40
CA GLU A 79 2.91 2.08 -4.53
C GLU A 79 1.96 1.11 -5.27
N SER A 80 0.95 1.61 -5.98
CA SER A 80 0.04 0.75 -6.74
C SER A 80 0.68 -0.01 -7.90
N SER A 81 1.75 0.55 -8.50
CA SER A 81 2.37 -0.03 -9.69
C SER A 81 3.26 -1.23 -9.37
N LEU A 82 3.61 -1.45 -8.10
CA LEU A 82 4.33 -2.64 -7.67
C LEU A 82 3.42 -3.87 -7.48
N ALA A 83 2.10 -3.66 -7.49
CA ALA A 83 1.11 -4.74 -7.50
C ALA A 83 0.57 -5.03 -8.92
N SER A 84 1.32 -4.64 -9.96
CA SER A 84 0.94 -4.91 -11.35
C SER A 84 2.16 -5.03 -12.24
N GLU A 85 2.21 -6.09 -13.04
CA GLU A 85 3.30 -6.32 -14.01
C GLU A 85 3.37 -5.27 -15.14
N LYS A 86 2.31 -4.48 -15.36
CA LYS A 86 2.21 -3.61 -16.54
C LYS A 86 3.15 -2.42 -16.50
N HIS A 87 3.45 -1.87 -15.32
CA HIS A 87 4.20 -0.62 -15.18
C HIS A 87 5.15 -0.70 -13.99
N SER A 88 6.43 -0.94 -14.26
CA SER A 88 7.45 -0.97 -13.21
C SER A 88 8.06 0.42 -12.97
N PRO A 89 8.23 0.85 -11.71
CA PRO A 89 8.95 2.10 -11.41
C PRO A 89 10.44 1.95 -11.68
N SER A 90 11.11 3.06 -12.01
CA SER A 90 12.56 3.05 -12.19
C SER A 90 13.30 2.77 -10.88
N LEU A 91 14.49 2.16 -10.96
CA LEU A 91 15.37 2.00 -9.80
C LEU A 91 15.73 3.34 -9.14
N ALA A 92 15.83 4.42 -9.92
CA ALA A 92 16.07 5.75 -9.39
C ALA A 92 14.90 6.22 -8.51
N THR A 93 13.66 5.94 -8.92
CA THR A 93 12.45 6.22 -8.14
C THR A 93 12.44 5.42 -6.84
N LEU A 94 12.72 4.12 -6.91
CA LEU A 94 12.78 3.25 -5.74
C LEU A 94 13.86 3.70 -4.74
N ARG A 95 15.02 4.14 -5.24
CA ARG A 95 16.10 4.68 -4.39
C ARG A 95 15.67 5.95 -3.65
N LYS A 96 14.96 6.86 -4.33
CA LYS A 96 14.42 8.08 -3.71
C LYS A 96 13.36 7.76 -2.65
N TYR A 97 12.48 6.81 -2.93
CA TYR A 97 11.48 6.35 -1.97
C TYR A 97 12.12 5.74 -0.73
N ALA A 98 13.11 4.84 -0.91
CA ALA A 98 13.86 4.26 0.18
C ALA A 98 14.54 5.36 1.03
N ALA A 99 15.22 6.31 0.39
CA ALA A 99 15.87 7.42 1.08
C ALA A 99 14.87 8.29 1.85
N ALA A 100 13.68 8.57 1.29
CA ALA A 100 12.62 9.30 1.98
C ALA A 100 12.13 8.58 3.26
N CYS A 101 12.15 7.25 3.25
CA CYS A 101 11.84 6.40 4.40
C CYS A 101 13.06 6.15 5.33
N GLY A 102 14.23 6.75 5.05
CA GLY A 102 15.45 6.51 5.84
C GLY A 102 16.07 5.12 5.63
N LYS A 103 15.82 4.50 4.48
CA LYS A 103 16.32 3.18 4.08
C LYS A 103 17.24 3.29 2.85
N SER A 104 17.90 2.18 2.52
CA SER A 104 18.69 2.02 1.29
C SER A 104 18.12 0.93 0.41
N LEU A 105 18.04 1.16 -0.90
CA LEU A 105 17.65 0.13 -1.88
C LEU A 105 18.76 -0.91 -2.07
N ARG A 106 18.45 -2.19 -1.89
CA ARG A 106 19.31 -3.34 -2.20
C ARG A 106 18.53 -4.31 -3.10
N ILE A 107 19.21 -4.87 -4.10
CA ILE A 107 18.66 -5.88 -5.01
C ILE A 107 19.45 -7.18 -4.80
N SER A 108 18.73 -8.29 -4.69
CA SER A 108 19.28 -9.64 -4.62
C SER A 108 18.42 -10.59 -5.46
N LEU A 109 19.06 -11.57 -6.08
CA LEU A 109 18.39 -12.72 -6.70
C LEU A 109 18.39 -13.87 -5.68
N VAL A 110 17.26 -14.57 -5.56
CA VAL A 110 17.03 -15.68 -4.63
C VAL A 110 16.66 -16.95 -5.38
#